data_AF-A0A1H5UQF6-F1
#
_entry.id   AF-A0A1H5UQF6-F1
#
_cell.length_a   1.000
_cell.length_b   1.000
_cell.length_c   1.000
_cell.angle_alpha   90.00
_cell.angle_beta   90.00
_cell.angle_gamma   90.00
#
_symmetry.space_group_name_H-M   'P 1'
#
loop_
_entity.id
_entity.type
_entity.pdbx_description
1 polymer ?
#
loop_
_entity_poly.entity_id
_entity_poly.type
_entity_poly.pdbx_seq_one_letter_code
_entity_poly.pdbx_strand_id
1 'polypeptide(L)' 'MSGGEAPPPRRAGFWATLRAVLWSFVGIRKRRAWHEDAAQLDPRAVVVAGVLVGLAFVLGLVAIVQWVLARAGAA' A
#
# COMPACT_ATOMS: atom_id res chain seq x y z
N MET A 1 -36.54 -12.85 -25.66
CA MET A 1 -35.29 -13.62 -25.47
C MET A 1 -34.23 -12.61 -25.03
N SER A 2 -33.58 -12.62 -23.88
CA SER A 2 -33.61 -13.43 -22.65
C SER A 2 -32.90 -12.55 -21.61
N GLY A 3 -33.38 -12.50 -20.36
CA GLY A 3 -32.73 -11.74 -19.30
C GLY A 3 -31.29 -12.18 -19.08
N GLY A 4 -30.37 -11.21 -18.98
CA GLY A 4 -29.01 -11.45 -18.52
C GLY A 4 -28.94 -11.15 -17.03
N GLU A 5 -29.18 -12.16 -16.18
CA GLU A 5 -28.83 -12.08 -14.76
C GLU A 5 -27.32 -11.86 -14.62
N ALA A 6 -26.95 -10.74 -13.99
CA ALA A 6 -25.56 -10.47 -13.64
C ALA A 6 -25.09 -11.50 -12.59
N PRO A 7 -23.92 -12.14 -12.76
CA PRO A 7 -23.46 -13.18 -11.86
C PRO A 7 -23.24 -12.66 -10.43
N PRO A 8 -23.44 -13.50 -9.40
CA PRO A 8 -23.32 -13.12 -8.00
C PRO A 8 -21.91 -12.60 -7.67
N PRO A 9 -21.78 -11.60 -6.78
CA PRO A 9 -20.49 -11.01 -6.44
C PRO A 9 -19.57 -12.06 -5.81
N ARG A 10 -18.47 -12.36 -6.50
CA ARG A 10 -17.42 -13.25 -5.97
C ARG A 10 -16.67 -12.51 -4.87
N ARG A 11 -16.70 -13.04 -3.65
CA ARG A 11 -15.88 -12.53 -2.54
C ARG A 11 -14.41 -12.64 -2.93
N ALA A 12 -13.67 -11.54 -2.79
CA ALA A 12 -12.23 -11.55 -2.93
C ALA A 12 -11.63 -12.53 -1.91
N GLY A 13 -10.84 -13.50 -2.38
CA GLY A 13 -10.15 -14.44 -1.50
C GLY A 13 -9.10 -13.72 -0.63
N PHE A 14 -8.61 -14.39 0.41
CA PHE A 14 -7.55 -13.88 1.30
C PHE A 14 -6.36 -13.29 0.52
N TRP A 15 -5.94 -13.95 -0.56
CA TRP A 15 -4.88 -13.48 -1.45
C TRP A 15 -5.20 -12.19 -2.20
N ALA A 16 -6.46 -11.98 -2.57
CA ALA A 16 -6.91 -10.74 -3.21
C ALA A 16 -6.95 -9.58 -2.21
N THR A 17 -7.36 -9.86 -0.97
CA THR A 17 -7.27 -8.90 0.14
C THR A 17 -5.82 -8.53 0.44
N LEU A 18 -4.92 -9.51 0.53
CA LEU A 18 -3.49 -9.25 0.70
C LEU A 18 -2.94 -8.39 -0.43
N ARG A 19 -3.23 -8.72 -1.69
CA ARG A 19 -2.83 -7.93 -2.86
C ARG A 19 -3.40 -6.51 -2.85
N ALA A 20 -4.63 -6.32 -2.36
CA ALA A 20 -5.25 -5.01 -2.20
C ALA A 20 -4.56 -4.17 -1.10
N VAL A 21 -4.17 -4.81 0.00
CA VAL A 21 -3.38 -4.17 1.07
C VAL A 21 -2.01 -3.76 0.51
N LEU A 22 -1.33 -4.64 -0.23
CA LEU A 22 -0.06 -4.33 -0.88
C LEU A 22 -0.18 -3.12 -1.83
N TRP A 23 -1.25 -3.08 -2.65
CA TRP A 23 -1.53 -1.93 -3.52
C TRP A 23 -1.84 -0.63 -2.76
N SER A 24 -2.36 -0.71 -1.53
CA SER A 24 -2.63 0.46 -0.68
C SER A 24 -1.35 1.06 -0.10
N PHE A 25 -0.30 0.25 0.10
CA PHE A 25 1.01 0.72 0.54
C PHE A 25 1.89 1.25 -0.61
N VAL A 26 1.71 0.72 -1.83
CA VAL A 26 2.38 1.22 -3.04
C VAL A 26 1.91 2.64 -3.42
N GLY A 27 0.81 3.12 -2.85
CA GLY A 27 0.41 4.52 -2.97
C GLY A 27 -0.40 4.82 -4.23
N ILE A 28 -1.58 4.20 -4.35
CA ILE A 28 -2.58 4.69 -5.30
C ILE A 28 -3.29 5.91 -4.68
N ARG A 29 -3.17 7.04 -5.38
CA ARG A 29 -4.14 8.16 -5.39
C ARG A 29 -4.00 9.21 -4.29
N LYS A 30 -2.95 10.00 -4.38
CA LYS A 30 -3.02 11.42 -4.00
C LYS A 30 -2.61 12.30 -5.19
N ARG A 31 -3.52 12.46 -6.16
CA ARG A 31 -3.42 13.44 -7.26
C ARG A 31 -4.58 14.46 -7.25
N ARG A 32 -5.25 14.68 -6.10
CA ARG A 32 -6.49 15.49 -6.10
C ARG A 32 -6.54 16.68 -5.14
N ALA A 33 -5.42 17.09 -4.55
CA ALA A 33 -5.33 18.32 -3.76
C ALA A 33 -3.98 19.04 -3.99
N TRP A 34 -3.51 19.05 -5.25
CA TRP A 34 -2.19 19.58 -5.61
C TRP A 34 -2.17 21.06 -6.01
N HIS A 35 -3.33 21.69 -6.28
CA HIS A 35 -3.32 23.01 -6.89
C HIS A 35 -3.31 24.17 -5.89
N GLU A 36 -3.73 23.97 -4.64
CA GLU A 36 -3.74 25.02 -3.61
C GLU A 36 -2.57 24.88 -2.60
N ASP A 37 -2.23 23.65 -2.20
CA ASP A 37 -1.17 23.40 -1.20
C ASP A 37 0.25 23.32 -1.79
N ALA A 38 0.41 22.93 -3.06
CA ALA A 38 1.75 22.82 -3.69
C ALA A 38 2.41 24.18 -3.98
N ALA A 39 1.65 25.28 -3.88
CA ALA A 39 2.19 26.63 -3.98
C ALA A 39 2.82 27.13 -2.66
N GLN A 40 2.47 26.52 -1.51
CA GLN A 40 2.97 26.92 -0.19
C GLN A 40 3.93 25.89 0.44
N LEU A 41 3.79 24.59 0.14
CA LEU A 41 4.72 23.58 0.61
C LEU A 41 5.88 23.38 -0.37
N ASP A 42 7.12 23.53 0.11
CA ASP A 42 8.32 23.30 -0.68
C ASP A 42 8.30 21.86 -1.23
N PRO A 43 8.25 21.67 -2.57
CA PRO A 43 8.23 20.35 -3.19
C PRO A 43 9.38 19.45 -2.74
N ARG A 44 10.51 20.03 -2.32
CA ARG A 44 11.67 19.30 -1.80
C ARG A 44 11.36 18.59 -0.49
N ALA A 45 10.62 19.24 0.41
CA ALA A 45 10.25 18.67 1.70
C ALA A 45 9.33 17.45 1.55
N VAL A 46 8.41 17.50 0.57
CA VAL A 46 7.50 16.39 0.27
C VAL A 46 8.27 15.18 -0.27
N VAL A 47 9.25 15.40 -1.15
CA VAL A 47 10.11 14.33 -1.68
C VAL A 47 10.94 13.70 -0.55
N VAL A 48 11.58 14.52 0.29
CA VAL A 48 12.39 14.02 1.42
C VAL A 48 11.52 13.24 2.41
N ALA A 49 10.34 13.76 2.77
CA ALA A 49 9.42 13.08 3.67
C ALA A 49 8.93 11.74 3.07
N GLY A 50 8.59 11.72 1.79
CA GLY A 50 8.18 10.50 1.08
C GLY A 50 9.28 9.43 1.05
N VAL A 51 10.53 9.84 0.80
CA VAL A 51 11.69 8.93 0.81
C VAL A 51 11.96 8.40 2.21
N LEU A 52 11.95 9.25 3.24
CA LEU A 52 12.19 8.84 4.62
C LEU A 52 11.12 7.87 5.13
N VAL A 53 9.84 8.18 4.90
CA VAL A 53 8.72 7.32 5.31
C VAL A 53 8.73 6.01 4.52
N GLY A 54 9.00 6.07 3.21
CA GLY A 54 9.13 4.87 2.37
C GLY A 54 10.28 3.97 2.82
N LEU A 55 11.43 4.54 3.15
CA LEU A 55 12.59 3.79 3.63
C LEU A 55 12.30 3.14 5.00
N ALA A 56 11.72 3.90 5.93
CA ALA A 56 11.33 3.38 7.24
C ALA A 56 10.32 2.23 7.12
N PHE A 57 9.37 2.34 6.20
CA PHE A 57 8.38 1.29 5.94
C PHE A 57 9.04 0.00 5.43
N VAL A 58 9.94 0.09 4.44
CA VAL A 58 10.67 -1.07 3.91
C VAL A 58 11.53 -1.73 4.99
N LEU A 59 12.29 -0.94 5.76
CA LEU A 59 13.11 -1.46 6.85
C LEU A 59 12.26 -2.15 7.93
N GLY A 60 11.09 -1.60 8.27
CA GLY A 60 10.14 -2.22 9.18
C GLY A 60 9.65 -3.58 8.70
N LEU A 61 9.31 -3.72 7.41
CA LEU A 61 8.91 -5.01 6.83
C LEU A 61 10.05 -6.03 6.87
N VAL A 62 11.27 -5.62 6.52
CA VAL A 62 12.46 -6.49 6.58
C VAL A 62 12.69 -6.95 8.02
N ALA A 63 12.59 -6.05 9.00
CA ALA A 63 12.76 -6.38 10.41
C ALA A 63 11.71 -7.41 10.89
N ILE A 64 10.44 -7.23 10.49
CA ILE A 64 9.37 -8.18 10.82
C ILE A 64 9.65 -9.55 10.20
N VAL A 65 10.05 -9.61 8.93
CA VAL A 65 10.38 -10.87 8.25
C VAL A 65 11.55 -11.56 8.94
N GLN A 66 12.63 -10.83 9.22
CA GLN A 66 13.78 -11.37 9.95
C GLN A 66 13.39 -11.87 11.33
N TRP A 67 12.50 -11.18 12.03
CA TRP A 67 11.98 -11.62 13.33
C TRP A 67 11.18 -12.92 13.21
N VAL A 68 10.32 -13.05 12.20
CA VAL A 68 9.57 -14.30 11.94
C VAL A 68 10.52 -15.45 11.61
N LEU A 69 11.52 -15.22 10.76
CA LEU A 69 12.53 -16.22 10.41
C LEU A 69 13.36 -16.65 11.62
N ALA A 70 13.76 -15.71 12.47
CA ALA A 70 14.48 -16.00 13.71
C ALA A 70 13.64 -16.83 14.69
N ARG A 71 12.32 -16.62 14.73
CA ARG A 71 11.39 -17.40 15.56
C ARG A 71 11.12 -18.79 14.97
N ALA A 72 11.14 -18.93 13.64
CA ALA A 72 10.86 -20.18 12.93
C ALA A 72 12.08 -21.09 12.81
N GLY A 73 13.29 -20.54 12.69
CA GLY A 73 14.54 -21.30 12.70
C GLY A 73 15.05 -21.70 14.09
N ALA A 74 14.35 -21.27 15.15
CA ALA A 74 14.61 -21.64 16.54
C ALA A 74 13.72 -22.80 17.04
N ALA A 75 12.90 -23.40 16.15
CA ALA A 75 12.08 -24.58 16.38
C ALA A 75 12.58 -25.74 15.52
#